data_AF-A0A1Y1KL04-F1
#
_entry.id   AF-A0A1Y1KL04-F1
#
_cell.length_a   1.000
_cell.length_b   1.000
_cell.length_c   1.000
_cell.angle_alpha   90.00
_cell.angle_beta   90.00
_cell.angle_gamma   90.00
#
_symmetry.space_group_name_H-M   'P 1'
#
loop_
_entity.id
_entity.type
_entity.pdbx_description
1 polymer ?
#
loop_
_entity_poly.entity_id
_entity_poly.type
_entity_poly.pdbx_seq_one_letter_code
_entity_poly.pdbx_strand_id
1 'polypeptide(L)'
;AIMSIKQFNPRNLLSSEIQQELSKSHRKVTFIWVLSHIGIEGNESADSVARDATTSGESHNMILAEDIKIKVRSSMWERFQRVWDQQNNNKLRRVKAKVDPWPAIGTRREEIFLTRARIGHSRVTHSHLFQKAAPDICD
;
A
#
# COMPACT_ATOMS: atom_id res chain seq x y z
N ALA A 1 -17.59 -7.04 5.67
CA ALA A 1 -17.63 -7.75 6.96
C ALA A 1 -18.58 -8.96 6.93
N ILE A 2 -19.91 -8.78 6.85
CA ILE A 2 -20.89 -9.89 6.92
C ILE A 2 -20.64 -11.00 5.89
N MET A 3 -20.26 -10.64 4.66
CA MET A 3 -19.92 -11.64 3.63
C MET A 3 -18.72 -12.51 4.00
N SER A 4 -17.73 -11.97 4.74
CA SER A 4 -16.55 -12.71 5.21
C SER A 4 -16.93 -13.75 6.26
N ILE A 5 -17.81 -13.38 7.20
CA ILE A 5 -18.32 -14.27 8.26
C ILE A 5 -19.21 -15.39 7.67
N LYS A 6 -19.81 -15.19 6.50
CA LYS A 6 -20.64 -16.21 5.84
C LYS A 6 -19.82 -17.22 5.00
N GLN A 7 -18.53 -16.98 4.77
CA GLN A 7 -17.70 -17.92 4.00
C GLN A 7 -17.47 -19.21 4.79
N PHE A 8 -17.54 -20.37 4.14
CA PHE A 8 -17.30 -21.65 4.80
C PHE A 8 -15.91 -21.77 5.46
N ASN A 9 -14.90 -21.11 4.88
CA ASN A 9 -13.53 -21.09 5.41
C ASN A 9 -12.92 -19.68 5.26
N PRO A 10 -13.10 -18.77 6.23
CA PRO A 10 -12.62 -17.41 6.13
C PRO A 10 -11.10 -17.34 6.28
N ARG A 11 -10.43 -16.62 5.37
CA ARG A 11 -8.97 -16.38 5.46
C ARG A 11 -8.57 -15.40 6.58
N ASN A 12 -9.52 -14.62 7.07
CA ASN A 12 -9.30 -13.62 8.10
C ASN A 12 -9.54 -14.23 9.49
N LEU A 13 -8.57 -14.11 10.39
CA LEU A 13 -8.62 -14.68 11.74
C LEU A 13 -9.84 -14.19 12.53
N LEU A 14 -10.20 -12.90 12.45
CA LEU A 14 -11.38 -12.36 13.15
C LEU A 14 -12.66 -13.01 12.66
N SER A 15 -12.77 -13.25 11.35
CA SER A 15 -13.94 -13.93 10.79
C SER A 15 -14.03 -15.39 11.27
N SER A 16 -12.89 -16.06 11.43
CA SER A 16 -12.83 -17.42 12.00
C SER A 16 -13.22 -17.44 13.47
N GLU A 17 -12.73 -16.50 14.28
CA GLU A 17 -13.08 -16.37 15.70
C GLU A 17 -14.57 -16.08 15.88
N ILE A 18 -15.13 -15.15 15.11
CA ILE A 18 -16.56 -14.86 15.12
C ILE A 18 -17.38 -16.12 14.79
N GLN A 19 -16.99 -16.90 13.77
CA GLN A 19 -17.67 -18.15 13.45
C GLN A 19 -17.62 -19.17 14.58
N GLN A 20 -16.46 -19.30 15.23
CA GLN A 20 -16.28 -20.19 16.36
C GLN A 20 -17.20 -19.79 17.53
N GLU A 21 -17.26 -18.51 17.87
CA GLU A 21 -18.17 -18.01 18.91
C GLU A 21 -19.64 -18.21 18.56
N LEU A 22 -20.02 -17.96 17.30
CA LEU A 22 -21.38 -18.23 16.83
C LEU A 22 -21.75 -19.72 16.93
N SER A 23 -20.80 -20.63 16.61
CA SER A 23 -21.02 -22.08 16.70
C SER A 23 -21.16 -22.59 18.14
N LYS A 24 -20.50 -21.93 19.10
CA LYS A 24 -20.68 -22.22 20.54
C LYS A 24 -22.05 -21.76 21.02
N SER A 25 -22.60 -20.71 20.40
CA SER A 25 -23.95 -20.25 20.70
C SER A 25 -24.97 -21.23 20.12
N HIS A 26 -25.85 -21.77 20.97
CA HIS A 26 -26.99 -22.59 20.52
C HIS A 26 -28.17 -21.73 20.03
N ARG A 27 -27.91 -20.47 19.65
CA ARG A 27 -28.92 -19.48 19.30
C ARG A 27 -28.97 -19.26 17.80
N LYS A 28 -30.17 -19.03 17.27
CA LYS A 28 -30.34 -18.57 15.90
C LYS A 28 -29.98 -17.09 15.81
N VAL A 29 -28.83 -16.77 15.25
CA VAL A 29 -28.35 -15.40 15.05
C VAL A 29 -28.67 -14.92 13.64
N THR A 30 -29.24 -13.71 13.52
CA THR A 30 -29.50 -13.05 12.23
C THR A 30 -28.70 -11.77 12.14
N PHE A 31 -27.98 -11.57 11.04
CA PHE A 31 -27.23 -10.34 10.78
C PHE A 31 -28.07 -9.38 9.94
N ILE A 32 -28.21 -8.15 10.42
CA ILE A 32 -28.92 -7.06 9.75
C ILE A 32 -27.94 -5.89 9.62
N TRP A 33 -27.97 -5.21 8.47
CA TRP A 33 -27.23 -3.96 8.28
C TRP A 33 -28.18 -2.79 8.49
N VAL A 34 -27.75 -1.82 9.31
CA VAL A 34 -28.48 -0.59 9.59
C VAL A 34 -27.59 0.60 9.28
N LEU A 35 -28.21 1.72 8.92
CA LEU A 35 -27.51 2.99 8.73
C LEU A 35 -27.05 3.52 10.09
N SER A 36 -25.85 4.10 10.13
CA SER A 36 -25.34 4.76 11.32
C SER A 36 -25.91 6.18 11.45
N HIS A 37 -26.02 6.68 12.69
CA HIS A 37 -26.41 8.06 13.03
C HIS A 37 -27.79 8.53 12.50
N ILE A 38 -28.77 7.63 12.44
CA ILE A 38 -30.15 7.95 12.04
C ILE A 38 -31.18 7.89 13.18
N GLY A 39 -30.75 7.92 14.44
CA GLY A 39 -31.67 7.91 15.60
C GLY A 39 -32.13 6.53 16.06
N ILE A 40 -31.53 5.43 15.59
CA ILE A 40 -31.84 4.09 16.12
C ILE A 40 -31.16 3.95 17.48
N GLU A 41 -31.92 4.12 18.55
CA GLU A 41 -31.45 4.17 19.94
C GLU A 41 -30.44 3.06 20.29
N GLY A 42 -30.75 1.80 19.95
CA GLY A 42 -29.85 0.68 20.23
C GLY A 42 -28.53 0.72 19.46
N ASN A 43 -28.53 1.21 18.22
CA ASN A 43 -27.29 1.38 17.44
C ASN A 43 -26.48 2.56 17.97
N GLU A 44 -27.13 3.68 18.30
CA GLU A 44 -26.45 4.86 18.84
C GLU A 44 -25.83 4.60 20.21
N SER A 45 -26.52 3.84 21.07
CA SER A 45 -25.97 3.40 22.35
C SER A 45 -24.74 2.51 22.15
N ALA A 46 -24.80 1.53 21.24
CA ALA A 46 -23.66 0.68 20.92
C ALA A 46 -22.48 1.48 20.34
N ASP A 47 -22.72 2.41 19.42
CA ASP A 47 -21.71 3.29 18.83
C ASP A 47 -21.06 4.21 19.89
N SER A 48 -21.84 4.71 20.85
CA SER A 48 -21.32 5.51 21.97
C SER A 48 -20.37 4.70 22.84
N VAL A 49 -20.78 3.51 23.26
CA VAL A 49 -19.93 2.63 24.10
C VAL A 49 -18.66 2.22 23.35
N ALA A 50 -18.77 1.89 22.05
CA ALA A 50 -17.61 1.56 21.22
C ALA A 50 -16.64 2.74 21.11
N ARG A 51 -17.14 3.98 20.99
CA ARG A 51 -16.33 5.20 21.00
C ARG A 51 -15.60 5.37 22.32
N ASP A 52 -16.29 5.22 23.44
CA ASP A 52 -15.69 5.39 24.77
C ASP A 52 -14.58 4.34 25.02
N ALA A 53 -14.79 3.11 24.55
CA ALA A 53 -13.81 2.04 24.62
C ALA A 53 -12.52 2.32 23.83
N THR A 54 -12.54 3.21 22.82
CA THR A 54 -11.29 3.60 22.14
C THR A 54 -10.33 4.37 23.05
N THR A 55 -10.83 4.95 24.14
CA THR A 55 -10.05 5.76 25.09
C THR A 55 -9.67 4.99 26.35
N SER A 56 -10.29 3.84 26.61
CA SER A 56 -10.09 3.05 27.83
C SER A 56 -8.77 2.26 27.87
N GLY A 57 -8.01 2.22 26.77
CA GLY A 57 -6.67 1.62 26.72
C GLY A 57 -6.64 0.10 26.63
N GLU A 58 -7.80 -0.58 26.60
CA GLU A 58 -7.88 -2.02 26.35
C GLU A 58 -7.70 -2.30 24.86
N SER A 59 -6.46 -2.60 24.46
CA SER A 59 -6.15 -3.02 23.10
C SER A 59 -6.36 -4.52 22.94
N HIS A 60 -7.25 -4.91 22.03
CA HIS A 60 -7.27 -6.28 21.53
C HIS A 60 -6.03 -6.46 20.64
N ASN A 61 -4.97 -7.07 21.18
CA ASN A 61 -3.68 -7.26 20.52
C ASN A 61 -3.74 -8.35 19.44
N MET A 62 -4.61 -8.16 18.46
CA MET A 62 -4.75 -9.08 17.35
C MET A 62 -4.17 -8.44 16.10
N ILE A 63 -2.85 -8.52 15.98
CA ILE A 63 -2.15 -8.07 14.79
C ILE A 63 -2.39 -9.13 13.70
N LEU A 64 -3.12 -8.76 12.64
CA LEU A 64 -3.30 -9.67 11.52
C LEU A 64 -1.97 -9.78 10.76
N ALA A 65 -1.72 -10.97 10.19
CA ALA A 65 -0.55 -11.17 9.34
C ALA A 65 -0.49 -10.16 8.17
N GLU A 66 -1.65 -9.70 7.70
CA GLU A 66 -1.72 -8.69 6.64
C GLU A 66 -1.21 -7.33 7.10
N ASP A 67 -1.49 -6.94 8.34
CA ASP A 67 -0.99 -5.69 8.93
C ASP A 67 0.54 -5.71 9.03
N ILE A 68 1.10 -6.87 9.43
CA ILE A 68 2.55 -7.09 9.46
C ILE A 68 3.13 -6.97 8.05
N LYS A 69 2.51 -7.59 7.05
CA LYS A 69 2.99 -7.49 5.65
C LYS A 69 3.01 -6.05 5.16
N ILE A 70 1.97 -5.27 5.46
CA ILE A 70 1.91 -3.84 5.11
C ILE A 70 3.07 -3.09 5.77
N LYS A 71 3.29 -3.32 7.07
CA LYS A 71 4.38 -2.66 7.80
C LYS A 71 5.76 -3.04 7.26
N VAL A 72 6.00 -4.33 7.03
CA VAL A 72 7.26 -4.85 6.45
C VAL A 72 7.49 -4.24 5.08
N ARG A 73 6.47 -4.24 4.21
CA ARG A 73 6.54 -3.62 2.88
C ARG A 73 6.88 -2.14 2.97
N SER A 74 6.25 -1.38 3.88
CA SER A 74 6.57 0.03 4.11
C SER A 74 8.03 0.22 4.50
N SER A 75 8.52 -0.55 5.48
CA SER A 75 9.91 -0.47 5.94
C SER A 75 10.91 -0.84 4.85
N MET A 76 10.57 -1.80 3.96
CA MET A 76 11.39 -2.12 2.79
C MET A 76 11.46 -0.95 1.81
N TRP A 77 10.33 -0.32 1.48
CA TRP A 77 10.29 0.86 0.60
C TRP A 77 11.04 2.05 1.19
N GLU A 78 10.88 2.33 2.48
CA GLU A 78 11.63 3.37 3.17
C GLU A 78 13.14 3.10 3.13
N ARG A 79 13.57 1.85 3.35
CA ARG A 79 14.97 1.46 3.22
C ARG A 79 15.47 1.66 1.79
N PHE A 80 14.68 1.27 0.80
CA PHE A 80 15.05 1.43 -0.60
C PHE A 80 15.18 2.92 -0.97
N GLN A 81 14.24 3.76 -0.51
CA GLN A 81 14.29 5.20 -0.68
C GLN A 81 15.56 5.80 -0.05
N ARG A 82 15.94 5.39 1.16
CA ARG A 82 17.20 5.87 1.79
C ARG A 82 18.44 5.54 0.96
N VAL A 83 18.52 4.32 0.43
CA VAL A 83 19.63 3.92 -0.46
C VAL A 83 19.60 4.73 -1.75
N TRP A 84 18.42 4.98 -2.29
CA TRP A 84 18.21 5.79 -3.49
C TRP A 84 18.63 7.25 -3.30
N ASP A 85 18.29 7.85 -2.16
CA ASP A 85 18.62 9.24 -1.83
C ASP A 85 20.13 9.49 -1.76
N GLN A 86 20.90 8.46 -1.38
CA GLN A 86 22.37 8.48 -1.31
C GLN A 86 23.06 8.30 -2.68
N GLN A 87 22.32 8.02 -3.76
CA GLN A 87 22.90 7.85 -5.09
C GLN A 87 23.29 9.19 -5.71
N ASN A 88 24.55 9.57 -5.56
CA ASN A 88 25.06 10.86 -6.07
C ASN A 88 25.48 10.82 -7.55
N ASN A 89 25.97 9.67 -8.04
CA ASN A 89 26.42 9.50 -9.43
C ASN A 89 25.43 8.65 -10.26
N ASN A 90 24.14 8.93 -10.13
CA ASN A 90 23.09 8.22 -10.85
C ASN A 90 22.23 9.21 -11.66
N LYS A 91 22.29 9.10 -13.01
CA LYS A 91 21.54 9.98 -13.93
C LYS A 91 20.02 9.88 -13.72
N LEU A 92 19.51 8.71 -13.37
CA LEU A 92 18.09 8.49 -13.12
C LEU A 92 17.64 9.14 -11.80
N ARG A 93 18.48 9.08 -10.74
CA ARG A 93 18.19 9.77 -9.47
C ARG A 93 18.03 11.27 -9.64
N ARG A 94 18.81 11.90 -10.52
CA ARG A 94 18.68 13.34 -10.83
C ARG A 94 17.29 13.75 -11.31
N VAL A 95 16.57 12.85 -11.99
CA VAL A 95 15.24 13.11 -12.56
C VAL A 95 14.11 12.40 -11.83
N LYS A 96 14.44 11.52 -10.87
CA LYS A 96 13.48 10.72 -10.12
C LYS A 96 13.86 10.73 -8.64
N ALA A 97 13.21 11.59 -7.87
CA ALA A 97 13.46 11.70 -6.44
C ALA A 97 12.92 10.50 -5.65
N LYS A 98 11.74 9.98 -5.99
CA LYS A 98 11.09 8.87 -5.28
C LYS A 98 11.23 7.55 -6.01
N VAL A 99 11.39 6.46 -5.26
CA VAL A 99 11.52 5.09 -5.81
C VAL A 99 10.21 4.51 -6.35
N ASP A 100 9.09 5.21 -6.19
CA ASP A 100 7.79 4.80 -6.69
C ASP A 100 7.83 4.51 -8.19
N PRO A 101 7.09 3.52 -8.70
CA PRO A 101 7.04 3.23 -10.12
C PRO A 101 6.50 4.43 -10.91
N TRP A 102 7.02 4.65 -12.12
CA TRP A 102 6.35 5.56 -13.06
C TRP A 102 5.04 4.92 -13.53
N PRO A 103 4.03 5.72 -13.90
CA PRO A 103 2.88 5.20 -14.61
C PRO A 103 3.34 4.41 -15.84
N ALA A 104 2.79 3.21 -16.03
CA ALA A 104 3.04 2.43 -17.24
C ALA A 104 2.45 3.18 -18.44
N ILE A 105 3.26 3.37 -19.48
CA ILE A 105 2.83 4.09 -20.69
C ILE A 105 3.08 3.19 -21.89
N GLY A 106 1.97 2.78 -22.52
CA GLY A 106 1.96 2.07 -23.78
C GLY A 106 2.77 0.78 -23.76
N THR A 107 3.69 0.66 -24.70
CA THR A 107 4.51 -0.52 -24.95
C THR A 107 5.87 -0.42 -24.26
N ARG A 108 6.52 -1.57 -24.04
CA ARG A 108 7.91 -1.65 -23.55
C ARG A 108 8.87 -0.76 -24.35
N ARG A 109 8.66 -0.61 -25.65
CA ARG A 109 9.51 0.22 -26.52
C ARG A 109 9.40 1.70 -26.18
N GLU A 110 8.21 2.18 -25.87
CA GLU A 110 7.95 3.56 -25.47
C GLU A 110 8.53 3.86 -24.09
N GLU A 111 8.41 2.92 -23.14
CA GLU A 111 9.03 3.05 -21.81
C GLU A 111 10.57 3.14 -21.89
N ILE A 112 11.19 2.33 -22.75
CA ILE A 112 12.64 2.39 -23.00
C ILE A 112 13.03 3.75 -23.61
N PHE A 113 12.27 4.22 -24.60
CA PHE A 113 12.51 5.51 -25.22
C PHE A 113 12.42 6.65 -24.19
N LEU A 114 11.36 6.69 -23.40
CA LEU A 114 11.15 7.69 -22.35
C LEU A 114 12.24 7.63 -21.29
N THR A 115 12.65 6.43 -20.86
CA THR A 115 13.71 6.27 -19.86
C THR A 115 15.04 6.82 -20.38
N ARG A 116 15.40 6.50 -21.63
CA ARG A 116 16.61 7.04 -22.29
C ARG A 116 16.54 8.56 -22.42
N ALA A 117 15.41 9.09 -22.86
CA ALA A 117 15.20 10.54 -22.99
C ALA A 117 15.36 11.25 -21.63
N ARG A 118 14.74 10.72 -20.56
CA ARG A 118 14.83 11.28 -19.20
C ARG A 118 16.24 11.36 -18.64
N ILE A 119 17.09 10.35 -18.90
CA ILE A 119 18.49 10.37 -18.45
C ILE A 119 19.43 11.08 -19.45
N GLY A 120 18.86 11.72 -20.47
CA GLY A 120 19.61 12.45 -21.48
C GLY A 120 20.45 11.54 -22.37
N HIS A 121 20.02 10.32 -22.68
CA HIS A 121 20.65 9.46 -23.68
C HIS A 121 20.07 9.78 -25.07
N SER A 122 20.39 10.97 -25.57
CA SER A 122 20.00 11.46 -26.90
C SER A 122 21.22 11.62 -27.79
N ARG A 123 21.01 11.84 -29.10
CA ARG A 123 22.12 12.14 -30.01
C ARG A 123 22.86 13.42 -29.60
N VAL A 124 22.17 14.44 -29.09
CA VAL A 124 22.78 15.74 -28.74
C VAL A 124 23.73 15.59 -27.56
N THR A 125 23.36 14.80 -26.56
CA THR A 125 24.09 14.70 -25.30
C THR A 125 25.08 13.53 -25.25
N HIS A 126 24.93 12.52 -26.13
CA HIS A 126 25.72 11.28 -26.12
C HIS A 126 26.26 10.89 -27.51
N SER A 127 26.23 11.79 -28.50
CA SER A 127 26.84 11.61 -29.85
C SER A 127 28.27 11.07 -29.76
N HIS A 128 29.08 11.66 -28.89
CA HIS A 128 30.48 11.31 -28.69
C HIS A 128 30.68 9.84 -28.30
N LEU A 129 29.77 9.23 -27.53
CA LEU A 129 29.83 7.81 -27.17
C LEU A 129 29.60 6.91 -28.38
N PHE A 130 28.66 7.28 -29.26
CA PHE A 130 28.39 6.52 -30.49
C PHE A 130 29.50 6.68 -31.52
N GLN A 131 30.14 7.85 -31.57
CA GLN A 131 31.23 8.18 -32.48
C GLN A 131 32.61 7.78 -31.93
N LYS A 132 32.68 7.31 -30.67
CA LYS A 132 33.93 7.08 -29.92
C LYS A 132 34.87 8.30 -29.91
N ALA A 133 34.28 9.49 -29.92
CA ALA A 133 34.98 10.76 -29.86
C ALA A 133 35.06 11.27 -28.41
N ALA A 134 35.90 12.28 -28.16
CA ALA A 134 35.89 13.00 -26.89
C ALA A 134 34.54 13.71 -26.68
N PRO A 135 34.05 13.84 -25.44
CA PRO A 135 32.86 14.62 -25.16
C PRO A 135 33.08 16.09 -25.54
N ASP A 136 32.04 16.71 -26.12
CA ASP A 136 32.05 18.13 -26.42
C ASP A 136 32.18 18.95 -25.12
N ILE A 137 32.98 20.01 -25.16
CA ILE A 137 33.15 20.93 -24.03
C ILE A 137 31.91 21.82 -23.98
N CYS A 138 31.22 21.86 -22.83
CA CYS A 138 30.12 22.79 -22.63
C CYS A 138 30.66 24.22 -22.51
N ASP A 139 30.05 25.18 -23.21
CA ASP A 139 30.20 26.63 -22.96
C ASP A 139 29.59 27.03 -21.60
#